data_AF-A0A955DCL6-F1
#
_entry.id   AF-A0A955DCL6-F1
#
_cell.length_a   1.000
_cell.length_b   1.000
_cell.length_c   1.000
_cell.angle_alpha   90.00
_cell.angle_beta   90.00
_cell.angle_gamma   90.00
#
_symmetry.space_group_name_H-M   'P 1'
#
loop_
_entity.id
_entity.type
_entity.pdbx_description
1 polymer ?
#
loop_
_entity_poly.entity_id
_entity_poly.type
_entity_poly.pdbx_seq_one_letter_code
_entity_poly.pdbx_strand_id
1 'polypeptide(L)'
;MTSRDARRRRIVELVGRNRIDSQEQLLDLLAAESITTTQATLSRDLRSLGVVKGADGYEVLFDGTDERAVWKTLGRSLAGLVEHVAVGGTMVVL
;
A
#
# COMPACT_ATOMS: atom_id res chain seq x y z
N MET A 1 14.52 19.08 5.02
CA MET A 1 13.47 18.12 5.44
C MET A 1 12.57 17.86 4.25
N THR A 2 12.47 16.61 3.79
CA THR A 2 11.57 16.23 2.70
C THR A 2 10.12 16.25 3.19
N SER A 3 9.22 16.87 2.44
CA SER A 3 7.80 16.90 2.80
C SER A 3 7.21 15.49 2.78
N ARG A 4 6.14 15.27 3.56
CA ARG A 4 5.40 14.01 3.59
C ARG A 4 4.97 13.59 2.18
N ASP A 5 4.43 14.53 1.39
CA ASP A 5 3.92 14.24 0.06
C ASP A 5 5.03 13.92 -0.95
N ALA A 6 6.19 14.59 -0.84
CA ALA A 6 7.35 14.28 -1.66
C ALA A 6 7.90 12.87 -1.33
N ARG A 7 8.02 12.53 -0.04
CA ARG A 7 8.44 11.20 0.38
C ARG A 7 7.46 10.12 -0.10
N ARG A 8 6.16 10.36 0.04
CA ARG A 8 5.11 9.42 -0.40
C ARG A 8 5.09 9.17 -1.89
N ARG A 9 5.20 10.23 -2.70
CA ARG A 9 5.38 10.10 -4.16
C ARG A 9 6.58 9.22 -4.48
N ARG A 10 7.69 9.44 -3.77
CA ARG A 10 8.90 8.65 -3.99
C ARG A 10 8.77 7.19 -3.57
N ILE A 11 8.06 6.91 -2.48
CA ILE A 11 7.73 5.53 -2.07
C ILE A 11 6.98 4.81 -3.19
N VAL A 12 5.94 5.44 -3.76
CA VAL A 12 5.16 4.85 -4.87
C VAL A 12 6.05 4.57 -6.08
N GLU A 13 6.89 5.53 -6.47
CA GLU A 13 7.83 5.35 -7.60
C GLU A 13 8.85 4.23 -7.35
N LEU A 14 9.43 4.15 -6.15
CA LEU A 14 10.41 3.12 -5.81
C LEU A 14 9.78 1.72 -5.79
N VAL A 15 8.61 1.58 -5.17
CA VAL A 15 7.87 0.32 -5.15
C VAL A 15 7.43 -0.09 -6.56
N GLY A 16 7.03 0.86 -7.40
CA GLY A 16 6.63 0.56 -8.78
C GLY A 16 7.78 0.18 -9.73
N ARG A 17 9.03 0.51 -9.37
CA ARG A 17 10.22 0.29 -10.23
C ARG A 17 11.14 -0.82 -9.74
N ASN A 18 11.02 -1.23 -8.47
CA ASN A 18 11.95 -2.16 -7.84
C ASN A 18 11.18 -3.26 -7.12
N ARG A 19 11.72 -4.48 -7.12
CA ARG A 19 11.31 -5.52 -6.17
C ARG A 19 11.86 -5.19 -4.80
N ILE A 20 10.98 -4.80 -3.88
CA ILE A 20 11.34 -4.40 -2.52
C ILE A 20 10.72 -5.38 -1.54
N ASP A 21 11.56 -6.12 -0.83
CA ASP A 21 11.12 -7.20 0.06
C ASP A 21 11.01 -6.77 1.53
N SER A 22 11.61 -5.65 1.93
CA SER A 22 11.56 -5.18 3.31
C SER A 22 11.48 -3.67 3.45
N GLN A 23 10.99 -3.20 4.60
CA GLN A 23 10.99 -1.77 4.92
C GLN A 23 12.42 -1.23 5.08
N GLU A 24 13.36 -2.05 5.52
CA GLU A 24 14.78 -1.68 5.63
C GLU A 24 15.38 -1.40 4.25
N GLN A 25 15.14 -2.28 3.28
CA GLN A 25 15.56 -2.05 1.89
C GLN A 25 14.95 -0.77 1.31
N LEU A 26 13.68 -0.47 1.63
CA LEU A 26 13.05 0.78 1.19
C LEU A 26 13.66 2.02 1.88
N LEU A 27 14.04 1.92 3.15
CA LEU A 27 14.75 3.00 3.85
C LEU A 27 16.10 3.28 3.18
N ASP A 28 16.85 2.25 2.81
CA ASP A 28 18.14 2.40 2.15
C ASP A 28 18.00 3.09 0.79
N LEU A 29 17.00 2.70 0.00
CA LEU A 29 16.70 3.35 -1.29
C LEU A 29 16.28 4.81 -1.12
N LEU A 30 15.45 5.12 -0.12
CA LEU A 30 15.08 6.51 0.19
C LEU A 30 16.28 7.33 0.66
N ALA A 31 17.15 6.74 1.48
CA ALA A 31 18.37 7.40 1.97
C ALA A 31 19.36 7.69 0.84
N ALA A 32 19.49 6.79 -0.15
CA ALA A 32 20.30 7.00 -1.36
C ALA A 32 19.86 8.24 -2.16
N GLU A 33 18.60 8.65 -2.00
CA GLU A 33 18.02 9.83 -2.65
C GLU A 33 17.89 11.03 -1.69
N SER A 34 18.63 11.01 -0.58
CA SER A 34 18.62 12.06 0.46
C SER A 34 17.27 12.24 1.17
N ILE A 35 16.41 11.20 1.18
CA ILE A 35 15.14 11.17 1.91
C ILE A 35 15.31 10.32 3.17
N THR A 36 15.71 10.96 4.26
CA THR A 36 15.83 10.29 5.57
C THR A 36 14.46 10.21 6.26
N THR A 37 14.10 9.03 6.76
CA THR A 37 12.90 8.82 7.60
C THR A 37 13.13 7.67 8.58
N THR A 38 12.16 7.38 9.43
CA THR A 38 12.23 6.26 10.39
C THR A 38 11.34 5.10 9.93
N GLN A 39 11.64 3.89 10.41
CA GLN A 39 10.77 2.71 10.28
C GLN A 39 9.30 3.02 10.61
N ALA A 40 9.05 3.66 11.75
CA ALA A 40 7.69 3.98 12.20
C ALA A 40 6.97 4.94 11.24
N THR A 41 7.68 5.92 10.68
CA THR A 41 7.12 6.86 9.71
C THR A 41 6.86 6.17 8.38
N LEU A 42 7.80 5.36 7.90
CA LEU A 42 7.66 4.59 6.66
C LEU A 42 6.49 3.61 6.74
N SER A 43 6.35 2.86 7.84
CA SER A 43 5.23 1.96 8.07
C SER A 43 3.86 2.66 7.98
N ARG A 44 3.75 3.86 8.58
CA ARG A 44 2.54 4.69 8.47
C ARG A 44 2.28 5.19 7.05
N ASP A 45 3.33 5.55 6.32
CA ASP A 45 3.23 5.99 4.92
C ASP A 45 2.79 4.83 4.01
N LEU A 46 3.41 3.65 4.14
CA LEU A 46 3.02 2.44 3.40
C LEU A 46 1.54 2.10 3.62
N ARG A 47 1.07 2.11 4.88
CA ARG A 47 -0.35 1.89 5.19
C ARG A 47 -1.27 2.94 4.55
N SER A 48 -0.85 4.21 4.56
CA SER A 48 -1.65 5.29 3.97
C SER A 48 -1.70 5.22 2.43
N LEU A 49 -0.66 4.63 1.83
CA LEU A 49 -0.49 4.46 0.38
C LEU A 49 -0.94 3.08 -0.09
N GLY A 50 -1.72 2.34 0.71
CA GLY A 50 -2.22 1.03 0.29
C GLY A 50 -1.13 0.04 -0.14
N VAL A 51 0.10 0.20 0.35
CA VAL A 51 1.21 -0.69 -0.02
C VAL A 51 1.12 -1.96 0.80
N VAL A 52 1.04 -3.09 0.11
CA VAL A 52 0.95 -4.42 0.71
C VAL A 52 2.15 -5.26 0.31
N LYS A 53 2.47 -6.27 1.12
CA LYS A 53 3.49 -7.25 0.76
C LYS A 53 2.82 -8.38 -0.02
N GLY A 54 3.08 -8.44 -1.32
CA GLY A 54 2.68 -9.53 -2.20
C GLY A 54 3.78 -10.59 -2.33
N ALA A 55 3.61 -11.50 -3.28
CA ALA A 55 4.58 -12.55 -3.59
C ALA A 55 5.87 -11.97 -4.19
N ASP A 56 5.74 -10.83 -4.89
CA ASP A 56 6.85 -10.17 -5.57
C ASP A 56 7.39 -8.92 -4.86
N GLY A 57 7.20 -8.88 -3.54
CA GLY A 57 7.65 -7.77 -2.70
C GLY A 57 6.51 -6.80 -2.40
N TYR A 58 6.86 -5.54 -2.14
CA TYR A 58 5.85 -4.50 -1.95
C TYR A 58 5.15 -4.16 -3.26
N GLU A 59 3.83 -4.01 -3.17
CA GLU A 59 2.95 -3.69 -4.29
C GLU A 59 1.99 -2.57 -3.85
N VAL A 60 1.78 -1.58 -4.72
CA VAL A 60 0.84 -0.49 -4.46
C VAL A 60 -0.55 -0.94 -4.91
N LEU A 61 -1.49 -1.14 -3.98
CA LEU A 61 -2.88 -1.43 -4.34
C LEU A 61 -3.63 -0.17 -4.77
N PHE A 62 -3.27 0.98 -4.20
CA PHE A 62 -3.81 2.30 -4.50
C PHE A 62 -2.88 3.39 -3.96
N ASP A 63 -2.64 4.45 -4.72
CA ASP A 63 -1.76 5.56 -4.27
C ASP A 63 -2.46 6.58 -3.36
N GLY A 64 -3.67 6.27 -2.89
CA GLY A 64 -4.51 7.15 -2.08
C GLY A 64 -5.34 8.15 -2.88
N THR A 65 -5.27 8.14 -4.22
CA THR A 65 -6.06 9.04 -5.09
C THR A 65 -7.27 8.36 -5.73
N ASP A 66 -7.30 7.02 -5.79
CA ASP A 66 -8.37 6.25 -6.42
C ASP A 66 -8.93 5.15 -5.51
N GLU A 67 -9.95 5.49 -4.72
CA GLU A 67 -10.71 4.55 -3.90
C GLU A 67 -11.42 3.47 -4.74
N ARG A 68 -11.78 3.77 -5.99
CA ARG A 68 -12.47 2.82 -6.87
C ARG A 68 -11.56 1.67 -7.27
N ALA A 69 -10.26 1.94 -7.45
CA ALA A 69 -9.26 0.92 -7.72
C ALA A 69 -9.17 -0.09 -6.57
N VAL A 70 -9.27 0.37 -5.32
CA VAL A 70 -9.29 -0.48 -4.11
C VAL A 70 -10.47 -1.44 -4.15
N TRP A 71 -11.69 -0.90 -4.31
CA TRP A 71 -12.91 -1.69 -4.34
C TRP A 71 -12.92 -2.70 -5.50
N LYS A 72 -12.35 -2.33 -6.65
CA LYS A 72 -12.22 -3.24 -7.80
C LYS A 72 -11.27 -4.39 -7.52
N THR A 73 -10.16 -4.13 -6.83
CA THR A 73 -9.18 -5.17 -6.47
C THR A 73 -9.73 -6.08 -5.37
N LEU A 74 -10.31 -5.52 -4.31
CA LEU A 74 -11.00 -6.29 -3.27
C LEU A 74 -12.14 -7.15 -3.87
N GLY A 75 -12.95 -6.57 -4.74
CA GLY A 75 -14.03 -7.28 -5.42
C GLY A 75 -13.53 -8.48 -6.23
N ARG A 76 -12.41 -8.35 -6.96
CA ARG A 76 -11.80 -9.49 -7.67
C ARG A 76 -11.31 -10.58 -6.73
N SER A 77 -10.68 -10.22 -5.61
CA SER A 77 -10.18 -11.19 -4.63
C SER A 77 -11.30 -11.92 -3.90
N LEU A 78 -12.42 -11.24 -3.63
CA LEU A 78 -13.57 -11.81 -2.93
C LEU A 78 -14.49 -12.63 -3.85
N ALA A 79 -14.55 -12.35 -5.15
CA ALA A 79 -15.47 -12.99 -6.09
C ALA A 79 -15.36 -14.52 -6.15
N GLY A 80 -14.20 -15.10 -5.80
CA GLY A 80 -14.00 -16.54 -5.74
C GLY A 80 -14.09 -17.15 -4.34
N LEU A 81 -14.30 -16.33 -3.31
CA LEU A 81 -14.26 -16.75 -1.90
C LEU A 81 -15.59 -16.53 -1.18
N VAL A 82 -16.38 -15.54 -1.62
CA VAL A 82 -17.67 -15.19 -1.01
C VAL A 82 -18.77 -15.93 -1.75
N GLU A 83 -19.39 -16.89 -1.08
CA GLU A 83 -20.51 -17.67 -1.63
C GLU A 83 -21.85 -16.95 -1.41
N HIS A 84 -22.01 -16.26 -0.28
CA HIS A 84 -23.27 -15.62 0.07
C HIS A 84 -23.06 -14.30 0.80
N VAL A 85 -23.90 -13.30 0.51
CA VAL A 85 -23.91 -12.02 1.23
C VAL A 85 -25.27 -11.81 1.87
N ALA A 86 -25.30 -11.53 3.16
CA ALA A 86 -26.52 -11.20 3.90
C ALA A 86 -26.34 -9.90 4.69
N VAL A 87 -27.42 -9.14 4.86
CA VAL A 87 -27.43 -7.89 5.62
C VAL A 87 -28.47 -7.99 6.73
N GLY A 88 -28.05 -7.70 7.97
CA GLY A 88 -28.91 -7.70 9.15
C GLY A 88 -28.65 -6.46 10.01
N GLY A 89 -29.57 -5.50 9.99
CA GLY A 89 -29.39 -4.23 10.69
C GLY A 89 -28.18 -3.46 10.16
N THR A 90 -27.17 -3.24 11.01
CA THR A 90 -25.91 -2.57 10.66
C THR A 90 -24.76 -3.55 10.34
N MET A 91 -25.05 -4.85 10.24
CA MET A 91 -24.06 -5.88 9.94
C MET A 91 -24.19 -6.41 8.52
N VAL A 92 -23.04 -6.62 7.88
CA VAL A 92 -22.89 -7.39 6.65
C VAL A 92 -22.22 -8.72 7.01
N VAL A 93 -22.81 -9.82 6.55
CA VAL A 93 -22.26 -11.18 6.68
C VAL A 93 -21.89 -11.63 5.27
N LEU A 94 -20.63 -12.06 5.12
CA LEU A 94 -20.03 -12.59 3.89
C LEU A 94 -19.74 -14.08 4.05
#